data_AF-A0A939KB95-F1
#
_entry.id   AF-A0A939KB95-F1
#
_cell.length_a   1.000
_cell.length_b   1.000
_cell.length_c   1.000
_cell.angle_alpha   90.00
_cell.angle_beta   90.00
_cell.angle_gamma   90.00
#
_symmetry.space_group_name_H-M   'P 1'
#
loop_
_entity.id
_entity.type
_entity.pdbx_description
1 polymer ?
#
loop_
_entity_poly.entity_id
_entity_poly.type
_entity_poly.pdbx_seq_one_letter_code
_entity_poly.pdbx_strand_id
1 'polypeptide(L)'
;MTPEEVLSQITDGIWVNKGGLRVPTEVVQALSNKEDWFDSIQPVVYSQDNLPSLKAIINYFSKSELDDEVGYASAEILQSCYGVNKVFNSKVHGNPSAVGQQKIDAIGQRPANIETYKAAVEVNNILINWKNINNSGYDNDDSIYDRIKSVEQVNKDWFSQQIEDLKTLMLNAYDSLLSQFDEQEDPVPQEVRNHFVAIREKTDKKFSSAIADFPQDNLNIVNIFQGLLDKVKEELADALQKIKELALGKDESKAARGEARQEHKDKSGLLKFLKSKIVNPTINGIKKLFRKAGKLLSNKEENNYKEDSLKSQFGNISSAYGAIVPVDIPTTINAIEVLKKITESILTTFILKGVQLPGVFVEALKNTTISIILKRLDIPGGEAIRYITGGLLRTVKDLLPAVFNNTGMFAGAWGLLTACAPYILAAAILVIIAIKMAKRNQLGDFILILGLLASQTEPDICCARVIGDEKMEDIQTLKEGFITETNKNYDFIYALTFKNEQIARSMDISNETPVIIPEEAAITIKEGLSSLEYMDF
;
A
#
# COMPACT_ATOMS: atom_id res chain seq x y z
N MET A 1 2.91 12.96 -3.36
CA MET A 1 2.27 12.79 -4.68
C MET A 1 0.79 12.73 -4.41
N THR A 2 0.00 13.37 -5.26
CA THR A 2 -1.46 13.30 -5.15
C THR A 2 -1.94 11.89 -5.55
N PRO A 3 -3.17 11.51 -5.19
CA PRO A 3 -3.77 10.24 -5.63
C PRO A 3 -3.80 10.11 -7.15
N GLU A 4 -4.11 11.19 -7.87
CA GLU A 4 -4.20 11.23 -9.33
C GLU A 4 -2.82 11.08 -9.98
N GLU A 5 -1.79 11.70 -9.40
CA GLU A 5 -0.39 11.51 -9.83
C GLU A 5 0.07 10.06 -9.65
N VAL A 6 -0.37 9.38 -8.59
CA VAL A 6 -0.04 7.96 -8.37
C VAL A 6 -0.82 7.08 -9.33
N LEU A 7 -2.12 7.31 -9.47
CA LEU A 7 -3.00 6.53 -10.34
C LEU A 7 -2.58 6.62 -11.81
N SER A 8 -2.20 7.79 -12.31
CA SER A 8 -1.68 7.98 -13.67
C SER A 8 -0.35 7.24 -13.94
N GLN A 9 0.36 6.81 -12.90
CA GLN A 9 1.58 5.99 -13.02
C GLN A 9 1.28 4.49 -12.96
N ILE A 10 0.03 4.10 -12.72
CA ILE A 10 -0.43 2.72 -12.65
C ILE A 10 -1.13 2.39 -13.97
N THR A 11 -0.57 1.44 -14.72
CA THR A 11 -1.16 0.93 -15.96
C THR A 11 -1.34 -0.57 -15.81
N ASP A 12 -2.56 -1.07 -16.00
CA ASP A 12 -2.92 -2.49 -15.83
C ASP A 12 -2.50 -3.06 -14.46
N GLY A 13 -2.66 -2.25 -13.40
CA GLY A 13 -2.26 -2.62 -12.04
C GLY A 13 -0.73 -2.64 -11.82
N ILE A 14 0.06 -2.10 -12.75
CA ILE A 14 1.53 -2.04 -12.65
C ILE A 14 1.97 -0.60 -12.44
N TRP A 15 2.73 -0.36 -11.38
CA TRP A 15 3.34 0.93 -11.13
C TRP A 15 4.65 1.09 -11.89
N VAL A 16 4.56 1.66 -13.10
CA VAL A 16 5.64 1.68 -14.09
C VAL A 16 6.90 2.39 -13.56
N ASN A 17 6.73 3.55 -12.94
CA ASN A 17 7.84 4.40 -12.47
C ASN A 17 8.57 3.88 -11.23
N LYS A 18 8.05 2.83 -10.57
CA LYS A 18 8.66 2.21 -9.38
C LYS A 18 9.21 0.81 -9.65
N GLY A 19 9.72 0.63 -10.87
CA GLY A 19 10.32 -0.64 -11.31
C GLY A 19 9.27 -1.69 -11.64
N GLY A 20 8.06 -1.27 -12.04
CA GLY A 20 6.95 -2.13 -12.44
C GLY A 20 6.50 -3.08 -11.33
N LEU A 21 6.25 -2.53 -10.15
CA LEU A 21 5.66 -3.27 -9.04
C LEU A 21 4.16 -3.42 -9.28
N ARG A 22 3.62 -4.61 -9.04
CA ARG A 22 2.18 -4.83 -9.10
C ARG A 22 1.50 -4.23 -7.88
N VAL A 23 0.45 -3.45 -8.14
CA VAL A 23 -0.42 -2.83 -7.15
C VAL A 23 -1.67 -3.72 -7.01
N PRO A 24 -2.06 -4.12 -5.78
CA PRO A 24 -3.30 -4.88 -5.58
C PRO A 24 -4.52 -4.11 -6.05
N THR A 25 -5.52 -4.84 -6.54
CA THR A 25 -6.78 -4.27 -7.03
C THR A 25 -7.46 -3.43 -5.96
N GLU A 26 -7.42 -3.86 -4.70
CA GLU A 26 -8.03 -3.14 -3.58
C GLU A 26 -7.40 -1.76 -3.38
N VAL A 27 -6.09 -1.61 -3.59
CA VAL A 27 -5.43 -0.29 -3.49
C VAL A 27 -5.75 0.57 -4.71
N VAL A 28 -5.90 -0.02 -5.89
CA VAL A 28 -6.37 0.71 -7.08
C VAL A 28 -7.81 1.21 -6.87
N GLN A 29 -8.69 0.36 -6.33
CA GLN A 29 -10.06 0.74 -5.97
C GLN A 29 -10.08 1.85 -4.92
N ALA A 30 -9.23 1.76 -3.89
CA ALA A 30 -9.09 2.81 -2.89
C ALA A 30 -8.59 4.15 -3.47
N LEU A 31 -7.82 4.12 -4.57
CA LEU A 31 -7.40 5.34 -5.29
C LEU A 31 -8.49 5.89 -6.22
N SER A 32 -9.31 5.03 -6.82
CA SER A 32 -10.30 5.41 -7.84
C SER A 32 -11.68 5.74 -7.26
N ASN A 33 -12.19 4.89 -6.37
CA ASN A 33 -13.53 4.96 -5.80
C ASN A 33 -13.52 5.32 -4.30
N LYS A 34 -12.33 5.39 -3.70
CA LYS A 34 -12.02 6.01 -2.40
C LYS A 34 -13.08 5.81 -1.31
N GLU A 35 -13.99 6.76 -1.06
CA GLU A 35 -14.98 6.66 0.01
C GLU A 35 -15.87 5.42 -0.14
N ASP A 36 -16.41 5.14 -1.35
CA ASP A 36 -17.22 3.94 -1.59
C ASP A 36 -16.42 2.66 -1.29
N TRP A 37 -15.10 2.69 -1.54
CA TRP A 37 -14.22 1.58 -1.16
C TRP A 37 -14.04 1.49 0.36
N PHE A 38 -13.81 2.61 1.04
CA PHE A 38 -13.64 2.66 2.49
C PHE A 38 -14.89 2.17 3.23
N ASP A 39 -16.08 2.60 2.80
CA ASP A 39 -17.36 2.16 3.35
C ASP A 39 -17.66 0.69 3.06
N SER A 40 -16.99 0.08 2.09
CA SER A 40 -17.16 -1.35 1.78
C SER A 40 -16.30 -2.29 2.63
N ILE A 41 -15.29 -1.77 3.36
CA ILE A 41 -14.37 -2.62 4.12
C ILE A 41 -15.06 -3.10 5.40
N GLN A 42 -15.03 -4.40 5.66
CA GLN A 42 -15.75 -5.05 6.76
C GLN A 42 -15.60 -4.39 8.14
N PRO A 43 -14.39 -4.01 8.62
CA PRO A 43 -14.28 -3.31 9.91
C PRO A 43 -14.97 -1.94 9.90
N VAL A 44 -15.03 -1.25 8.76
CA VAL A 44 -15.70 0.06 8.63
C VAL A 44 -17.21 -0.11 8.65
N VAL A 45 -17.74 -1.05 7.86
CA VAL A 45 -19.17 -1.44 7.88
C VAL A 45 -19.61 -1.78 9.31
N TYR A 46 -18.86 -2.68 9.96
CA TYR A 46 -19.17 -3.08 11.34
C TYR A 46 -19.15 -1.89 12.30
N SER A 47 -18.21 -0.95 12.12
CA SER A 47 -18.11 0.25 12.96
C SER A 47 -19.33 1.15 12.83
N GLN A 48 -19.81 1.38 11.61
CA GLN A 48 -20.98 2.23 11.33
C GLN A 48 -22.27 1.64 11.91
N ASP A 49 -22.36 0.31 11.99
CA ASP A 49 -23.54 -0.41 12.47
C ASP A 49 -23.54 -0.65 13.98
N ASN A 50 -22.37 -0.91 14.58
CA ASN A 50 -22.30 -1.48 15.94
C ASN A 50 -21.46 -0.67 16.93
N LEU A 51 -20.64 0.29 16.47
CA LEU A 51 -19.69 1.01 17.32
C LEU A 51 -19.98 2.53 17.31
N PRO A 52 -20.84 3.03 18.22
CA PRO A 52 -21.29 4.42 18.21
C PRO A 52 -20.16 5.47 18.18
N SER A 53 -19.07 5.24 18.91
CA SER A 53 -17.91 6.15 18.92
C SER A 53 -17.21 6.22 17.57
N LEU A 54 -16.96 5.08 16.91
CA LEU A 54 -16.34 5.06 15.58
C LEU A 54 -17.30 5.56 14.50
N LYS A 55 -18.59 5.23 14.60
CA LYS A 55 -19.64 5.77 13.73
C LYS A 55 -19.67 7.30 13.76
N ALA A 56 -19.66 7.89 14.95
CA ALA A 56 -19.65 9.34 15.10
C ALA A 56 -18.39 9.98 14.51
N ILE A 57 -17.23 9.34 14.67
CA ILE A 57 -15.97 9.79 14.07
C ILE A 57 -16.05 9.77 12.54
N ILE A 58 -16.56 8.70 11.95
CA ILE A 58 -16.68 8.57 10.48
C ILE A 58 -17.68 9.59 9.93
N ASN A 59 -18.86 9.68 10.54
CA ASN A 59 -19.96 10.53 10.08
C ASN A 59 -19.75 12.03 10.35
N TYR A 60 -18.69 12.41 11.08
CA TYR A 60 -18.35 13.81 11.30
C TYR A 60 -17.87 14.50 10.02
N PHE A 61 -17.27 13.75 9.09
CA PHE A 61 -16.72 14.30 7.85
C PHE A 61 -17.72 14.22 6.72
N SER A 62 -17.72 15.23 5.86
CA SER A 62 -18.45 15.14 4.60
C SER A 62 -17.84 14.06 3.68
N LYS A 63 -18.65 13.53 2.75
CA LYS A 63 -18.20 12.58 1.72
C LYS A 63 -16.93 13.05 1.00
N SER A 64 -16.85 14.32 0.64
CA SER A 64 -15.66 14.89 -0.03
C SER A 64 -14.42 14.91 0.86
N GLU A 65 -14.56 15.19 2.15
CA GLU A 65 -13.41 15.22 3.05
C GLU A 65 -12.91 13.80 3.35
N LEU A 66 -13.82 12.85 3.49
CA LEU A 66 -13.45 11.45 3.65
C LEU A 66 -12.77 10.91 2.38
N ASP A 67 -13.28 11.26 1.19
CA ASP A 67 -12.66 10.96 -0.11
C ASP A 67 -11.19 11.43 -0.16
N ASP A 68 -10.92 12.65 0.30
CA ASP A 68 -9.57 13.22 0.36
C ASP A 68 -8.63 12.44 1.30
N GLU A 69 -9.13 12.03 2.48
CA GLU A 69 -8.33 11.24 3.42
C GLU A 69 -8.03 9.83 2.89
N VAL A 70 -9.02 9.17 2.28
CA VAL A 70 -8.86 7.84 1.69
C VAL A 70 -7.91 7.91 0.50
N GLY A 71 -8.08 8.87 -0.39
CA GLY A 71 -7.20 9.08 -1.53
C GLY A 71 -5.75 9.31 -1.09
N TYR A 72 -5.55 10.20 -0.11
CA TYR A 72 -4.21 10.46 0.44
C TYR A 72 -3.58 9.19 1.04
N ALA A 73 -4.30 8.49 1.91
CA ALA A 73 -3.79 7.29 2.57
C ALA A 73 -3.43 6.20 1.53
N SER A 74 -4.24 6.06 0.48
CA SER A 74 -4.03 5.11 -0.62
C SER A 74 -2.81 5.45 -1.48
N ALA A 75 -2.52 6.73 -1.69
CA ALA A 75 -1.28 7.16 -2.34
C ALA A 75 -0.06 6.92 -1.44
N GLU A 76 -0.20 7.19 -0.14
CA GLU A 76 0.91 7.15 0.82
C GLU A 76 1.26 5.73 1.26
N ILE A 77 0.31 4.78 1.29
CA ILE A 77 0.62 3.37 1.54
C ILE A 77 1.57 2.83 0.48
N LEU A 78 1.35 3.17 -0.80
CA LEU A 78 2.21 2.75 -1.89
C LEU A 78 3.61 3.35 -1.77
N GLN A 79 3.74 4.63 -1.37
CA GLN A 79 5.04 5.23 -1.07
C GLN A 79 5.74 4.56 0.11
N SER A 80 4.97 4.24 1.16
CA SER A 80 5.48 3.64 2.39
C SER A 80 5.98 2.23 2.14
N CYS A 81 5.18 1.37 1.49
CA CYS A 81 5.56 0.01 1.09
C CYS A 81 6.78 0.02 0.17
N TYR A 82 6.82 0.90 -0.82
CA TYR A 82 7.98 1.05 -1.70
C TYR A 82 9.23 1.48 -0.93
N GLY A 83 9.09 2.45 -0.02
CA GLY A 83 10.16 2.94 0.84
C GLY A 83 10.73 1.85 1.75
N VAL A 84 9.86 1.08 2.40
CA VAL A 84 10.25 -0.10 3.21
C VAL A 84 10.98 -1.12 2.35
N ASN A 85 10.46 -1.47 1.17
CA ASN A 85 11.11 -2.42 0.28
C ASN A 85 12.47 -1.93 -0.21
N LYS A 86 12.61 -0.62 -0.48
CA LYS A 86 13.90 -0.01 -0.84
C LYS A 86 14.90 -0.09 0.31
N VAL A 87 14.47 0.21 1.54
CA VAL A 87 15.32 0.03 2.73
C VAL A 87 15.69 -1.44 2.86
N PHE A 88 14.74 -2.37 2.80
CA PHE A 88 14.99 -3.81 2.90
C PHE A 88 16.10 -4.25 1.93
N ASN A 89 16.06 -3.80 0.68
CA ASN A 89 17.06 -4.17 -0.34
C ASN A 89 18.38 -3.37 -0.28
N SER A 90 18.46 -2.30 0.52
CA SER A 90 19.59 -1.38 0.54
C SER A 90 20.86 -1.98 1.15
N LYS A 91 21.98 -2.02 0.43
CA LYS A 91 23.27 -2.43 1.01
C LYS A 91 24.00 -1.31 1.76
N VAL A 92 23.40 -0.11 1.84
CA VAL A 92 24.05 1.08 2.42
C VAL A 92 24.30 0.94 3.92
N HIS A 93 23.37 0.30 4.64
CA HIS A 93 23.46 0.13 6.08
C HIS A 93 23.29 -1.35 6.47
N GLY A 94 24.21 -1.85 7.30
CA GLY A 94 24.13 -3.21 7.86
C GLY A 94 22.93 -3.39 8.80
N ASN A 95 22.61 -2.37 9.60
CA ASN A 95 21.46 -2.35 10.51
C ASN A 95 20.57 -1.12 10.24
N PRO A 96 19.60 -1.22 9.30
CA PRO A 96 18.69 -0.12 9.02
C PRO A 96 17.82 0.28 10.21
N SER A 97 17.46 -0.66 11.08
CA SER A 97 16.62 -0.35 12.25
C SER A 97 17.32 0.57 13.23
N ALA A 98 18.62 0.37 13.48
CA ALA A 98 19.42 1.29 14.28
C ALA A 98 19.49 2.69 13.66
N VAL A 99 19.65 2.78 12.33
CA VAL A 99 19.63 4.07 11.61
C VAL A 99 18.27 4.75 11.74
N GLY A 100 17.18 3.99 11.67
CA GLY A 100 15.84 4.49 11.91
C GLY A 100 15.66 5.02 13.32
N GLN A 101 16.15 4.30 14.34
CA GLN A 101 16.10 4.77 15.73
C GLN A 101 16.91 6.07 15.91
N GLN A 102 18.12 6.15 15.37
CA GLN A 102 18.92 7.38 15.40
C GLN A 102 18.19 8.57 14.76
N LYS A 103 17.47 8.33 13.66
CA LYS A 103 16.64 9.38 13.02
C LYS A 103 15.48 9.81 13.91
N ILE A 104 14.83 8.89 14.65
CA ILE A 104 13.79 9.21 15.65
C ILE A 104 14.39 10.03 16.79
N ASP A 105 15.53 9.61 17.34
CA ASP A 105 16.17 10.29 18.47
C ASP A 105 16.58 11.73 18.07
N ALA A 106 17.07 11.91 16.84
CA ALA A 106 17.46 13.20 16.29
C ALA A 106 16.29 14.19 16.10
N ILE A 107 15.08 13.69 15.82
CA ILE A 107 13.88 14.54 15.76
C ILE A 107 13.20 14.70 17.12
N GLY A 108 13.48 13.79 18.05
CA GLY A 108 12.73 13.62 19.28
C GLY A 108 12.83 14.76 20.28
N GLN A 109 13.92 15.53 20.25
CA GLN A 109 14.11 16.67 21.14
C GLN A 109 13.35 17.93 20.72
N ARG A 110 12.63 17.88 19.59
CA ARG A 110 11.86 19.04 19.11
C ARG A 110 10.52 19.11 19.85
N PRO A 111 10.02 20.33 20.15
CA PRO A 111 8.66 20.51 20.64
C PRO A 111 7.66 19.78 19.74
N ALA A 112 6.69 19.08 20.34
CA ALA A 112 5.61 18.46 19.58
C ALA A 112 4.73 19.51 18.90
N ASN A 113 3.99 19.10 17.87
CA ASN A 113 2.75 19.79 17.53
C ASN A 113 1.76 19.56 18.68
N ILE A 114 1.69 20.51 19.62
CA ILE A 114 0.94 20.39 20.88
C ILE A 114 -0.53 20.07 20.62
N GLU A 115 -1.15 20.69 19.62
CA GLU A 115 -2.55 20.43 19.27
C GLU A 115 -2.76 18.97 18.84
N THR A 116 -1.86 18.45 18.01
CA THR A 116 -1.96 17.07 17.52
C THR A 116 -1.67 16.07 18.63
N TYR A 117 -0.73 16.37 19.52
CA TYR A 117 -0.48 15.58 20.73
C TYR A 117 -1.73 15.52 21.63
N LYS A 118 -2.30 16.68 22.00
CA LYS A 118 -3.48 16.78 22.85
C LYS A 118 -4.68 16.04 22.23
N ALA A 119 -4.93 16.26 20.93
CA ALA A 119 -5.98 15.57 20.20
C ALA A 119 -5.79 14.06 20.18
N ALA A 120 -4.56 13.56 19.99
CA ALA A 120 -4.29 12.13 20.00
C ALA A 120 -4.51 11.51 21.38
N VAL A 121 -4.06 12.16 22.46
CA VAL A 121 -4.31 11.71 23.84
C VAL A 121 -5.82 11.66 24.12
N GLU A 122 -6.55 12.71 23.73
CA GLU A 122 -8.01 12.78 23.90
C GLU A 122 -8.74 11.69 23.11
N VAL A 123 -8.38 11.49 21.84
CA VAL A 123 -8.95 10.41 21.01
C VAL A 123 -8.81 9.06 21.71
N ASN A 124 -7.62 8.76 22.23
CA ASN A 124 -7.35 7.49 22.89
C ASN A 124 -8.12 7.31 24.20
N ASN A 125 -8.10 8.34 25.05
CA ASN A 125 -8.55 8.19 26.44
C ASN A 125 -10.04 8.45 26.60
N ILE A 126 -10.63 9.25 25.71
CA ILE A 126 -11.97 9.83 25.91
C ILE A 126 -12.91 9.45 24.77
N LEU A 127 -12.47 9.55 23.51
CA LEU A 127 -13.40 9.44 22.38
C LEU A 127 -13.56 8.01 21.88
N ILE A 128 -12.53 7.17 22.00
CA ILE A 128 -12.61 5.76 21.60
C ILE A 128 -13.02 4.89 22.80
N ASN A 129 -14.16 4.21 22.68
CA ASN A 129 -14.61 3.23 23.66
C ASN A 129 -13.92 1.87 23.45
N TRP A 130 -12.69 1.73 23.95
CA TRP A 130 -11.90 0.49 23.80
C TRP A 130 -12.58 -0.74 24.41
N LYS A 131 -13.33 -0.58 25.49
CA LYS A 131 -14.06 -1.67 26.14
C LYS A 131 -15.15 -2.23 25.22
N ASN A 132 -15.93 -1.35 24.58
CA ASN A 132 -16.93 -1.75 23.60
C ASN A 132 -16.27 -2.40 22.38
N ILE A 133 -15.22 -1.79 21.83
CA ILE A 133 -14.47 -2.34 20.69
C ILE A 133 -13.94 -3.75 21.00
N ASN A 134 -13.29 -3.93 22.15
CA ASN A 134 -12.73 -5.22 22.55
C ASN A 134 -13.81 -6.29 22.74
N ASN A 135 -14.92 -5.92 23.38
CA ASN A 135 -16.04 -6.82 23.67
C ASN A 135 -17.02 -6.99 22.50
N SER A 136 -16.80 -6.30 21.38
CA SER A 136 -17.62 -6.44 20.19
C SER A 136 -17.58 -7.88 19.67
N GLY A 137 -18.66 -8.32 19.02
CA GLY A 137 -18.72 -9.64 18.39
C GLY A 137 -17.98 -9.72 17.04
N TYR A 138 -17.22 -8.68 16.67
CA TYR A 138 -16.46 -8.65 15.43
C TYR A 138 -15.23 -9.55 15.52
N ASP A 139 -15.11 -10.49 14.58
CA ASP A 139 -13.90 -11.23 14.29
C ASP A 139 -13.69 -11.21 12.77
N ASN A 140 -12.44 -11.04 12.36
CA ASN A 140 -12.05 -11.04 10.96
C ASN A 140 -11.53 -12.44 10.59
N ASP A 141 -12.33 -13.15 9.80
CA ASP A 141 -12.04 -14.52 9.36
C ASP A 141 -11.08 -14.58 8.14
N ASP A 142 -10.52 -13.44 7.73
CA ASP A 142 -9.62 -13.41 6.57
C ASP A 142 -8.29 -14.11 6.86
N SER A 143 -7.97 -15.08 5.99
CA SER A 143 -6.65 -15.71 5.97
C SER A 143 -5.64 -14.79 5.27
N ILE A 144 -4.86 -14.04 6.06
CA ILE A 144 -3.76 -13.24 5.50
C ILE A 144 -2.72 -14.12 4.81
N TYR A 145 -2.53 -15.36 5.27
CA TYR A 145 -1.68 -16.33 4.58
C TYR A 145 -2.13 -16.52 3.13
N ASP A 146 -3.43 -16.72 2.88
CA ASP A 146 -3.96 -16.89 1.53
C ASP A 146 -3.86 -15.61 0.70
N ARG A 147 -4.05 -14.43 1.32
CA ARG A 147 -3.78 -13.13 0.66
C ARG A 147 -2.32 -13.01 0.21
N ILE A 148 -1.38 -13.35 1.07
CA ILE A 148 0.06 -13.32 0.76
C ILE A 148 0.38 -14.29 -0.38
N LYS A 149 -0.12 -15.53 -0.32
CA LYS A 149 0.09 -16.54 -1.37
C LYS A 149 -0.58 -16.15 -2.69
N SER A 150 -1.74 -15.50 -2.63
CA SER A 150 -2.40 -14.94 -3.81
C SER A 150 -1.55 -13.86 -4.47
N VAL A 151 -0.98 -12.91 -3.70
CA VAL A 151 -0.07 -11.90 -4.24
C VAL A 151 1.16 -12.54 -4.89
N GLU A 152 1.71 -13.57 -4.27
CA GLU A 152 2.82 -14.35 -4.83
C GLU A 152 2.43 -15.03 -6.15
N GLN A 153 1.29 -15.72 -6.19
CA GLN A 153 0.79 -16.40 -7.38
C GLN A 153 0.51 -15.42 -8.52
N VAL A 154 -0.14 -14.30 -8.22
CA VAL A 154 -0.45 -13.25 -9.20
C VAL A 154 0.83 -12.62 -9.76
N ASN A 155 1.89 -12.47 -8.95
CA ASN A 155 3.19 -12.03 -9.44
C ASN A 155 3.86 -13.08 -10.34
N LYS A 156 3.74 -14.37 -10.00
CA LYS A 156 4.20 -15.50 -10.81
C LYS A 156 3.50 -15.55 -12.17
N ASP A 157 2.17 -15.51 -12.19
CA ASP A 157 1.38 -15.57 -13.43
C ASP A 157 1.70 -14.39 -14.36
N TRP A 158 1.81 -13.19 -13.78
CA TRP A 158 2.23 -12.02 -14.53
C TRP A 158 3.63 -12.21 -15.14
N PHE A 159 4.58 -12.76 -14.39
CA PHE A 159 5.92 -13.03 -14.90
C PHE A 159 5.91 -14.07 -16.04
N SER A 160 5.10 -15.13 -15.91
CA SER A 160 4.88 -16.11 -16.99
C SER A 160 4.28 -15.46 -18.24
N GLN A 161 3.32 -14.55 -18.08
CA GLN A 161 2.77 -13.82 -19.22
C GLN A 161 3.83 -12.96 -19.91
N GLN A 162 4.65 -12.24 -19.14
CA GLN A 162 5.77 -11.46 -19.72
C GLN A 162 6.78 -12.34 -20.48
N ILE A 163 6.94 -13.59 -20.04
CA ILE A 163 7.75 -14.60 -20.73
C ILE A 163 7.07 -15.04 -22.04
N GLU A 164 5.77 -15.31 -22.03
CA GLU A 164 5.03 -15.74 -23.22
C GLU A 164 4.93 -14.62 -24.28
N ASP A 165 4.76 -13.38 -23.84
CA ASP A 165 4.81 -12.19 -24.71
C ASP A 165 6.18 -12.10 -25.40
N LEU A 166 7.25 -12.39 -24.65
CA LEU A 166 8.61 -12.42 -25.19
C LEU A 166 8.81 -13.57 -26.19
N LYS A 167 8.29 -14.76 -25.88
CA LYS A 167 8.29 -15.90 -26.82
C LYS A 167 7.61 -15.51 -28.13
N THR A 168 6.42 -14.93 -28.02
CA THR A 168 5.62 -14.47 -29.17
C THR A 168 6.37 -13.43 -29.99
N LEU A 169 7.00 -12.44 -29.35
CA LEU A 169 7.83 -11.46 -30.04
C LEU A 169 9.02 -12.09 -30.77
N MET A 170 9.66 -13.12 -30.18
CA MET A 170 10.74 -13.84 -30.85
C MET A 170 10.25 -14.66 -32.04
N LEU A 171 9.15 -15.41 -31.90
CA LEU A 171 8.57 -16.19 -32.98
C LEU A 171 8.11 -15.29 -34.13
N ASN A 172 7.44 -14.18 -33.83
CA ASN A 172 7.04 -13.18 -34.83
C ASN A 172 8.24 -12.58 -35.56
N ALA A 173 9.38 -12.38 -34.88
CA ALA A 173 10.60 -11.91 -35.51
C ALA A 173 11.18 -12.95 -36.49
N TYR A 174 11.12 -14.24 -36.15
CA TYR A 174 11.48 -15.32 -37.09
C TYR A 174 10.52 -15.36 -38.29
N ASP A 175 9.22 -15.29 -38.04
CA ASP A 175 8.19 -15.36 -39.07
C ASP A 175 8.27 -14.16 -40.03
N SER A 176 8.49 -12.96 -39.51
CA SER A 176 8.71 -11.76 -40.33
C SER A 176 9.98 -11.87 -41.19
N LEU A 177 11.05 -12.45 -40.65
CA LEU A 177 12.30 -12.66 -41.39
C LEU A 177 12.13 -13.70 -42.50
N LEU A 178 11.39 -14.78 -42.24
CA LEU A 178 11.02 -15.77 -43.26
C LEU A 178 10.15 -15.15 -44.36
N SER A 179 9.15 -14.34 -44.00
CA SER A 179 8.31 -13.61 -44.98
C SER A 179 9.13 -12.65 -45.84
N GLN A 180 10.09 -11.93 -45.26
CA GLN A 180 10.96 -11.03 -46.02
C GLN A 180 11.91 -11.78 -46.97
N PHE A 181 12.23 -13.05 -46.68
CA PHE A 181 12.96 -13.92 -47.62
C PHE A 181 12.10 -14.29 -48.83
N ASP A 182 10.78 -14.39 -48.67
CA ASP A 182 9.83 -14.64 -49.77
C ASP A 182 9.69 -13.43 -50.70
N GLU A 183 9.92 -12.22 -50.19
CA GLU A 183 9.75 -10.95 -50.92
C GLU A 183 11.02 -10.46 -51.66
N GLN A 184 12.15 -11.18 -51.57
CA GLN A 184 13.39 -10.78 -52.27
C GLN A 184 13.35 -11.14 -53.76
N GLU A 185 13.86 -10.23 -54.61
CA GLU A 185 14.04 -10.49 -56.06
C GLU A 185 15.00 -11.66 -56.32
N ASP A 186 16.02 -11.84 -55.47
CA ASP A 186 16.90 -13.01 -55.45
C ASP A 186 16.47 -14.01 -54.36
N PRO A 187 16.15 -15.27 -54.70
CA PRO A 187 15.65 -16.24 -53.74
C PRO A 187 16.73 -16.61 -52.71
N VAL A 188 16.43 -16.36 -51.44
CA VAL A 188 17.27 -16.83 -50.32
C VAL A 188 17.41 -18.36 -50.39
N PRO A 189 18.63 -18.94 -50.31
CA PRO A 189 18.85 -20.37 -50.46
C PRO A 189 17.99 -21.21 -49.51
N GLN A 190 17.41 -22.31 -50.03
CA GLN A 190 16.47 -23.15 -49.27
C GLN A 190 17.10 -23.73 -47.99
N GLU A 191 18.40 -24.00 -48.00
CA GLU A 191 19.15 -24.48 -46.84
C GLU A 191 19.17 -23.47 -45.70
N VAL A 192 19.24 -22.18 -46.03
CA VAL A 192 19.18 -21.08 -45.06
C VAL A 192 17.76 -20.96 -44.50
N ARG A 193 16.73 -21.07 -45.35
CA ARG A 193 15.31 -21.06 -44.93
C ARG A 193 15.01 -22.21 -43.97
N ASN A 194 15.39 -23.44 -44.32
CA ASN A 194 15.19 -24.63 -43.50
C ASN A 194 15.90 -24.50 -42.14
N HIS A 195 17.06 -23.85 -42.11
CA HIS A 195 17.76 -23.57 -40.86
C HIS A 195 16.95 -22.62 -39.97
N PHE A 196 16.44 -21.50 -40.49
CA PHE A 196 15.61 -20.58 -39.71
C PHE A 196 14.29 -21.21 -39.22
N VAL A 197 13.66 -22.07 -40.02
CA VAL A 197 12.47 -22.85 -39.60
C VAL A 197 12.81 -23.79 -38.44
N ALA A 198 13.91 -24.54 -38.53
CA ALA A 198 14.33 -25.44 -37.45
C ALA A 198 14.67 -24.70 -36.15
N ILE A 199 15.28 -23.51 -36.25
CA ILE A 199 15.58 -22.65 -35.09
C ILE A 199 14.28 -22.16 -34.44
N ARG A 200 13.32 -21.71 -35.26
CA ARG A 200 12.00 -21.27 -34.80
C ARG A 200 11.27 -22.38 -34.03
N GLU A 201 11.19 -23.59 -34.60
CA GLU A 201 10.54 -24.74 -33.96
C GLU A 201 11.21 -25.17 -32.64
N LYS A 202 12.55 -25.19 -32.63
CA LYS A 202 13.33 -25.50 -31.43
C LYS A 202 13.18 -24.44 -30.35
N THR A 203 13.01 -23.18 -30.73
CA THR A 203 12.71 -22.07 -29.83
C THR A 203 11.33 -22.27 -29.22
N ASP A 204 10.29 -22.47 -30.03
CA ASP A 204 8.92 -22.69 -29.56
C ASP A 204 8.81 -23.86 -28.56
N LYS A 205 9.40 -25.02 -28.89
CA LYS A 205 9.36 -26.22 -28.04
C LYS A 205 10.04 -26.02 -26.69
N LYS A 206 11.20 -25.37 -26.65
CA LYS A 206 11.97 -25.17 -25.41
C LYS A 206 11.41 -24.06 -24.52
N PHE A 207 10.81 -23.02 -25.11
CA PHE A 207 10.06 -22.02 -24.34
C PHE A 207 8.85 -22.66 -23.66
N SER A 208 8.09 -23.44 -24.41
CA SER A 208 6.89 -24.12 -23.90
C SER A 208 7.21 -25.13 -22.79
N SER A 209 8.31 -25.88 -22.90
CA SER A 209 8.76 -26.78 -21.82
C SER A 209 9.22 -26.02 -20.57
N ALA A 210 9.88 -24.87 -20.75
CA ALA A 210 10.32 -24.05 -19.62
C ALA A 210 9.10 -23.49 -18.85
N ILE A 211 8.07 -22.99 -19.54
CA ILE A 211 6.87 -22.48 -18.87
C ILE A 211 6.12 -23.60 -18.10
N ALA A 212 6.13 -24.84 -18.58
CA ALA A 212 5.48 -25.96 -17.90
C ALA A 212 6.18 -26.38 -16.58
N ASP A 213 7.49 -26.16 -16.48
CA ASP A 213 8.28 -26.41 -15.25
C ASP A 213 8.12 -25.28 -14.20
N PHE A 214 7.39 -24.22 -14.56
CA PHE A 214 7.06 -23.09 -13.69
C PHE A 214 5.78 -23.43 -12.92
N PRO A 215 5.89 -24.18 -11.80
CA PRO A 215 6.22 -23.61 -10.50
C PRO A 215 7.16 -24.48 -9.65
N GLN A 216 7.76 -25.53 -10.23
CA GLN A 216 8.50 -26.56 -9.49
C GLN A 216 10.00 -26.30 -9.37
N ASP A 217 10.61 -25.63 -10.35
CA ASP A 217 12.03 -25.30 -10.28
C ASP A 217 12.37 -24.08 -11.15
N ASN A 218 12.41 -22.90 -10.53
CA ASN A 218 12.79 -21.63 -11.17
C ASN A 218 14.17 -21.70 -11.87
N LEU A 219 15.00 -22.70 -11.55
CA LEU A 219 16.36 -22.92 -12.07
C LEU A 219 16.41 -23.51 -13.49
N ASN A 220 15.51 -24.45 -13.82
CA ASN A 220 15.52 -25.15 -15.11
C ASN A 220 15.23 -24.19 -16.25
N ILE A 221 14.25 -23.33 -16.02
CA ILE A 221 13.72 -22.37 -16.97
C ILE A 221 14.80 -21.40 -17.44
N VAL A 222 15.59 -20.85 -16.51
CA VAL A 222 16.57 -19.83 -16.88
C VAL A 222 17.84 -20.41 -17.50
N ASN A 223 18.23 -21.63 -17.13
CA ASN A 223 19.28 -22.36 -17.85
C ASN A 223 18.83 -22.71 -19.27
N ILE A 224 17.56 -23.08 -19.43
CA ILE A 224 16.93 -23.28 -20.74
C ILE A 224 16.92 -21.95 -21.51
N PHE A 225 16.57 -20.82 -20.90
CA PHE A 225 16.59 -19.49 -21.52
C PHE A 225 18.00 -19.06 -21.95
N GLN A 226 19.01 -19.16 -21.08
CA GLN A 226 20.37 -18.76 -21.39
C GLN A 226 20.95 -19.64 -22.50
N GLY A 227 20.74 -20.97 -22.40
CA GLY A 227 21.12 -21.91 -23.44
C GLY A 227 20.35 -21.74 -24.75
N LEU A 228 19.12 -21.22 -24.70
CA LEU A 228 18.34 -20.85 -25.87
C LEU A 228 18.86 -19.57 -26.52
N LEU A 229 19.10 -18.52 -25.75
CA LEU A 229 19.62 -17.25 -26.24
C LEU A 229 21.00 -17.41 -26.88
N ASP A 230 21.89 -18.15 -26.24
CA ASP A 230 23.23 -18.36 -26.77
C ASP A 230 23.18 -19.19 -28.06
N LYS A 231 22.29 -20.20 -28.13
CA LYS A 231 22.01 -20.92 -29.39
C LYS A 231 21.40 -20.03 -30.46
N VAL A 232 20.45 -19.17 -30.12
CA VAL A 232 19.85 -18.22 -31.07
C VAL A 232 20.90 -17.24 -31.61
N LYS A 233 21.80 -16.72 -30.76
CA LYS A 233 22.91 -15.86 -31.22
C LYS A 233 23.88 -16.60 -32.13
N GLU A 234 24.22 -17.84 -31.77
CA GLU A 234 25.14 -18.69 -32.52
C GLU A 234 24.54 -19.06 -33.89
N GLU A 235 23.32 -19.60 -33.91
CA GLU A 235 22.63 -20.02 -35.13
C GLU A 235 22.33 -18.82 -36.05
N LEU A 236 22.08 -17.63 -35.49
CA LEU A 236 21.86 -16.41 -36.28
C LEU A 236 23.17 -15.79 -36.79
N ALA A 237 24.27 -15.93 -36.05
CA ALA A 237 25.61 -15.57 -36.54
C ALA A 237 26.05 -16.52 -37.66
N ASP A 238 25.82 -17.82 -37.51
CA ASP A 238 26.09 -18.85 -38.52
C ASP A 238 25.25 -18.62 -39.79
N ALA A 239 23.96 -18.31 -39.64
CA ALA A 239 23.10 -18.01 -40.79
C ALA A 239 23.57 -16.75 -41.54
N LEU A 240 23.93 -15.68 -40.83
CA LEU A 240 24.50 -14.47 -41.44
C LEU A 240 25.84 -14.75 -42.13
N GLN A 241 26.67 -15.62 -41.56
CA GLN A 241 27.94 -16.02 -42.13
C GLN A 241 27.74 -16.90 -43.38
N LYS A 242 26.79 -17.82 -43.40
CA LYS A 242 26.43 -18.62 -44.58
C LYS A 242 25.82 -17.78 -45.70
N ILE A 243 24.95 -16.82 -45.37
CA ILE A 243 24.44 -15.84 -46.34
C ILE A 243 25.59 -15.04 -46.94
N LYS A 244 26.56 -14.62 -46.12
CA LYS A 244 27.76 -13.93 -46.58
C LYS A 244 28.62 -14.83 -47.48
N GLU A 245 28.81 -16.11 -47.15
CA GLU A 245 29.61 -17.04 -47.95
C GLU A 245 28.93 -17.44 -49.27
N LEU A 246 27.61 -17.61 -49.27
CA LEU A 246 26.80 -17.92 -50.47
C LEU A 246 26.62 -16.70 -51.37
N ALA A 247 26.50 -15.49 -50.81
CA ALA A 247 26.43 -14.25 -51.58
C ALA A 247 27.79 -13.78 -52.14
N LEU A 248 28.91 -14.25 -51.58
CA LEU A 248 30.27 -13.87 -51.97
C LEU A 248 30.95 -14.94 -52.82
N GLY A 249 30.22 -15.67 -53.68
CA GLY A 249 30.70 -16.80 -54.46
C GLY A 249 32.20 -16.73 -54.84
N LYS A 250 32.93 -17.84 -54.65
CA LYS A 250 34.33 -18.00 -55.08
C LYS A 250 34.41 -17.91 -56.61
N ASP A 251 34.36 -16.71 -57.20
CA ASP A 251 34.71 -16.55 -58.61
C ASP A 251 35.62 -15.35 -58.86
N GLU A 252 36.83 -15.68 -59.28
CA GLU A 252 37.93 -14.80 -59.61
C GLU A 252 37.83 -14.37 -61.08
N SER A 253 37.08 -13.31 -61.40
CA SER A 253 37.22 -12.65 -62.71
C SER A 253 36.93 -11.14 -62.67
N LYS A 254 37.84 -10.36 -63.27
CA LYS A 254 37.85 -8.89 -63.24
C LYS A 254 36.69 -8.23 -64.01
N ALA A 255 35.97 -8.94 -64.88
CA ALA A 255 34.86 -8.39 -65.67
C ALA A 255 33.49 -8.44 -64.95
N ALA A 256 33.30 -9.35 -63.98
CA ALA A 256 32.07 -9.46 -63.18
C ALA A 256 31.96 -8.38 -62.08
N ARG A 257 32.93 -7.48 -61.94
CA ARG A 257 33.06 -6.54 -60.80
C ARG A 257 32.09 -5.37 -60.82
N GLY A 258 31.38 -5.07 -61.91
CA GLY A 258 30.45 -3.93 -61.99
C GLY A 258 29.07 -4.27 -61.44
N GLU A 259 28.44 -5.30 -62.00
CA GLU A 259 27.15 -5.85 -61.56
C GLU A 259 27.28 -6.53 -60.19
N ALA A 260 28.32 -7.35 -59.98
CA ALA A 260 28.57 -7.94 -58.67
C ALA A 260 28.91 -6.90 -57.59
N ARG A 261 29.30 -5.66 -57.93
CA ARG A 261 29.48 -4.55 -56.96
C ARG A 261 28.17 -3.87 -56.58
N GLN A 262 27.23 -3.75 -57.52
CA GLN A 262 25.90 -3.19 -57.27
C GLN A 262 25.06 -4.21 -56.48
N GLU A 263 25.06 -5.47 -56.92
CA GLU A 263 24.51 -6.62 -56.21
C GLU A 263 25.16 -6.80 -54.82
N HIS A 264 26.47 -6.54 -54.69
CA HIS A 264 27.17 -6.46 -53.40
C HIS A 264 26.62 -5.36 -52.48
N LYS A 265 26.29 -4.21 -53.06
CA LYS A 265 25.87 -3.01 -52.33
C LYS A 265 24.45 -3.20 -51.80
N ASP A 266 23.60 -3.85 -52.61
CA ASP A 266 22.21 -4.15 -52.28
C ASP A 266 22.12 -5.33 -51.29
N LYS A 267 22.89 -6.42 -51.47
CA LYS A 267 23.02 -7.52 -50.49
C LYS A 267 23.69 -7.08 -49.19
N SER A 268 24.71 -6.21 -49.24
CA SER A 268 25.30 -5.58 -48.05
C SER A 268 24.35 -4.59 -47.38
N GLY A 269 23.48 -3.93 -48.14
CA GLY A 269 22.44 -3.03 -47.65
C GLY A 269 21.36 -3.79 -46.90
N LEU A 270 20.90 -4.91 -47.47
CA LEU A 270 19.98 -5.86 -46.85
C LEU A 270 20.58 -6.44 -45.55
N LEU A 271 21.83 -6.90 -45.57
CA LEU A 271 22.50 -7.44 -44.38
C LEU A 271 22.64 -6.37 -43.27
N LYS A 272 22.93 -5.11 -43.63
CA LYS A 272 22.97 -3.99 -42.68
C LYS A 272 21.56 -3.64 -42.18
N PHE A 273 20.54 -3.70 -43.02
CA PHE A 273 19.15 -3.45 -42.64
C PHE A 273 18.65 -4.54 -41.67
N LEU A 274 18.78 -5.82 -42.03
CA LEU A 274 18.45 -6.96 -41.18
C LEU A 274 19.17 -6.88 -39.83
N LYS A 275 20.48 -6.59 -39.85
CA LYS A 275 21.27 -6.44 -38.62
C LYS A 275 20.79 -5.27 -37.76
N SER A 276 20.49 -4.11 -38.36
CA SER A 276 20.19 -2.87 -37.62
C SER A 276 18.72 -2.71 -37.20
N LYS A 277 17.78 -3.20 -38.00
CA LYS A 277 16.33 -2.98 -37.81
C LYS A 277 15.60 -4.19 -37.22
N ILE A 278 16.15 -5.39 -37.36
CA ILE A 278 15.49 -6.63 -36.91
C ILE A 278 16.33 -7.32 -35.84
N VAL A 279 17.56 -7.71 -36.17
CA VAL A 279 18.42 -8.51 -35.27
C VAL A 279 18.85 -7.71 -34.04
N ASN A 280 19.37 -6.49 -34.19
CA ASN A 280 19.85 -5.70 -33.06
C ASN A 280 18.72 -5.27 -32.10
N PRO A 281 17.55 -4.77 -32.56
CA PRO A 281 16.44 -4.44 -31.67
C PRO A 281 15.91 -5.65 -30.90
N THR A 282 15.74 -6.79 -31.59
CA THR A 282 15.31 -8.06 -30.98
C THR A 282 16.33 -8.58 -29.97
N ILE A 283 17.63 -8.66 -30.34
CA ILE A 283 18.71 -9.04 -29.41
C ILE A 283 18.79 -8.07 -28.21
N ASN A 284 18.54 -6.77 -28.40
CA ASN A 284 18.55 -5.79 -27.31
C ASN A 284 17.32 -5.90 -26.40
N GLY A 285 16.13 -6.16 -26.95
CA GLY A 285 14.92 -6.46 -26.19
C GLY A 285 15.08 -7.73 -25.36
N ILE A 286 15.60 -8.77 -26.00
CA ILE A 286 15.97 -10.03 -25.36
C ILE A 286 17.03 -9.79 -24.27
N LYS A 287 18.19 -9.18 -24.57
CA LYS A 287 19.23 -8.87 -23.56
C LYS A 287 18.71 -8.05 -22.37
N LYS A 288 17.77 -7.12 -22.59
CA LYS A 288 17.13 -6.36 -21.50
C LYS A 288 16.30 -7.28 -20.59
N LEU A 289 15.53 -8.20 -21.15
CA LEU A 289 14.72 -9.17 -20.41
C LEU A 289 15.61 -10.23 -19.73
N PHE A 290 16.69 -10.67 -20.37
CA PHE A 290 17.71 -11.55 -19.78
C PHE A 290 18.46 -10.91 -18.62
N ARG A 291 18.79 -9.62 -18.68
CA ARG A 291 19.35 -8.88 -17.53
C ARG A 291 18.36 -8.76 -16.38
N LYS A 292 17.04 -8.74 -16.66
CA LYS A 292 15.99 -8.77 -15.63
C LYS A 292 15.89 -10.17 -15.01
N ALA A 293 15.84 -11.22 -15.83
CA ALA A 293 15.81 -12.62 -15.38
C ALA A 293 17.07 -13.03 -14.59
N GLY A 294 18.26 -12.65 -15.06
CA GLY A 294 19.52 -12.91 -14.36
C GLY A 294 19.65 -12.23 -13.00
N LYS A 295 18.96 -11.09 -12.78
CA LYS A 295 18.91 -10.43 -11.46
C LYS A 295 18.00 -11.16 -10.48
N LEU A 296 16.86 -11.68 -10.94
CA LEU A 296 15.95 -12.53 -10.15
C LEU A 296 16.69 -13.76 -9.60
N LEU A 297 17.59 -14.33 -10.39
CA LEU A 297 18.38 -15.51 -10.03
C LEU A 297 19.53 -15.29 -9.06
N SER A 298 20.02 -14.06 -8.88
CA SER A 298 21.15 -13.80 -7.95
C SER A 298 20.79 -14.05 -6.48
N ASN A 299 19.52 -14.29 -6.20
CA ASN A 299 18.93 -14.59 -4.89
C ASN A 299 18.63 -16.11 -4.69
N LYS A 300 19.20 -16.98 -5.55
CA LYS A 300 19.00 -18.44 -5.66
C LYS A 300 19.06 -19.27 -4.35
N GLU A 301 19.66 -18.76 -3.29
CA GLU A 301 19.82 -19.48 -2.01
C GLU A 301 18.87 -18.99 -0.91
N GLU A 302 17.91 -18.13 -1.23
CA GLU A 302 16.92 -17.65 -0.24
C GLU A 302 15.95 -18.78 0.15
N ASN A 303 15.85 -19.07 1.44
CA ASN A 303 15.07 -20.19 1.99
C ASN A 303 13.56 -20.07 1.75
N ASN A 304 13.08 -18.89 1.31
CA ASN A 304 11.67 -18.56 1.07
C ASN A 304 10.92 -19.56 0.17
N TYR A 305 11.63 -20.35 -0.64
CA TYR A 305 11.05 -21.29 -1.61
C TYR A 305 11.09 -22.77 -1.20
N LYS A 306 11.83 -23.15 -0.15
CA LYS A 306 12.16 -24.57 0.09
C LYS A 306 11.23 -25.28 1.05
N GLU A 307 10.67 -24.59 2.04
CA GLU A 307 9.70 -25.15 2.99
C GLU A 307 8.64 -24.11 3.34
N ASP A 308 7.35 -24.48 3.29
CA ASP A 308 6.25 -23.59 3.68
C ASP A 308 6.10 -23.56 5.21
N SER A 309 7.15 -23.14 5.91
CA SER A 309 7.15 -23.01 7.38
C SER A 309 6.26 -21.86 7.87
N LEU A 310 5.83 -20.98 6.95
CA LEU A 310 4.99 -19.81 7.18
C LEU A 310 3.77 -20.15 8.03
N LYS A 311 2.97 -21.16 7.63
CA LYS A 311 1.69 -21.46 8.30
C LYS A 311 1.84 -21.81 9.80
N SER A 312 2.96 -22.43 10.18
CA SER A 312 3.24 -22.79 11.59
C SER A 312 3.59 -21.59 12.49
N GLN A 313 3.91 -20.43 11.90
CA GLN A 313 4.27 -19.22 12.62
C GLN A 313 3.13 -18.21 12.76
N PHE A 314 1.94 -18.53 12.23
CA PHE A 314 0.75 -17.69 12.31
C PHE A 314 0.08 -17.98 13.66
N GLY A 315 0.15 -16.99 14.55
CA GLY A 315 -0.46 -17.06 15.87
C GLY A 315 -1.54 -15.99 16.02
N ASN A 316 -2.34 -16.14 17.08
CA ASN A 316 -3.31 -15.12 17.44
C ASN A 316 -2.61 -13.81 17.80
N ILE A 317 -3.20 -12.71 17.37
CA ILE A 317 -2.74 -11.36 17.70
C ILE A 317 -3.20 -11.04 19.13
N SER A 318 -2.30 -10.52 19.95
CA SER A 318 -2.67 -9.97 21.25
C SER A 318 -3.23 -8.57 21.05
N SER A 319 -4.47 -8.34 21.49
CA SER A 319 -5.02 -7.00 21.63
C SER A 319 -4.15 -6.18 22.60
N ALA A 320 -3.96 -4.91 22.28
CA ALA A 320 -3.21 -3.98 23.12
C ALA A 320 -3.92 -2.63 23.12
N TYR A 321 -4.55 -2.25 24.23
CA TYR A 321 -5.14 -0.92 24.41
C TYR A 321 -4.98 -0.48 25.86
N GLY A 322 -4.98 0.84 26.08
CA GLY A 322 -4.86 1.38 27.43
C GLY A 322 -4.83 2.90 27.44
N ALA A 323 -5.09 3.46 28.61
CA ALA A 323 -5.01 4.90 28.81
C ALA A 323 -3.57 5.40 28.60
N ILE A 324 -3.46 6.56 27.97
CA ILE A 324 -2.22 7.27 27.75
C ILE A 324 -2.08 8.30 28.86
N VAL A 325 -1.00 8.23 29.63
CA VAL A 325 -0.67 9.26 30.62
C VAL A 325 -0.17 10.49 29.88
N PRO A 326 -0.84 11.66 30.00
CA PRO A 326 -0.39 12.90 29.39
C PRO A 326 0.97 13.34 29.95
N VAL A 327 1.64 14.24 29.23
CA VAL A 327 2.94 14.80 29.61
C VAL A 327 2.81 16.31 29.48
N ASP A 328 3.27 17.04 30.49
CA ASP A 328 3.08 18.49 30.58
C ASP A 328 3.73 19.24 29.41
N ILE A 329 4.94 18.83 29.04
CA ILE A 329 5.72 19.43 27.94
C ILE A 329 6.03 18.35 26.91
N PRO A 330 5.13 18.11 25.94
CA PRO A 330 5.28 17.02 25.00
C PRO A 330 6.36 17.34 23.94
N THR A 331 7.17 16.33 23.65
CA THR A 331 8.14 16.34 22.56
C THR A 331 7.61 15.60 21.34
N THR A 332 8.27 15.77 20.20
CA THR A 332 7.93 15.05 18.95
C THR A 332 7.94 13.53 19.15
N ILE A 333 8.87 12.98 19.97
CA ILE A 333 8.86 11.56 20.32
C ILE A 333 7.55 11.20 21.04
N ASN A 334 7.11 12.01 22.01
CA ASN A 334 5.88 11.72 22.73
C ASN A 334 4.67 11.70 21.79
N ALA A 335 4.59 12.63 20.83
CA ALA A 335 3.54 12.62 19.81
C ALA A 335 3.58 11.34 18.96
N ILE A 336 4.77 10.91 18.51
CA ILE A 336 4.93 9.66 17.76
C ILE A 336 4.50 8.45 18.60
N GLU A 337 4.88 8.40 19.89
CA GLU A 337 4.53 7.30 20.80
C GLU A 337 3.03 7.19 21.05
N VAL A 338 2.36 8.32 21.28
CA VAL A 338 0.90 8.36 21.44
C VAL A 338 0.22 7.86 20.17
N LEU A 339 0.65 8.32 19.00
CA LEU A 339 0.11 7.86 17.72
C LEU A 339 0.38 6.38 17.47
N LYS A 340 1.58 5.88 17.83
CA LYS A 340 1.90 4.45 17.76
C LYS A 340 0.95 3.63 18.64
N LYS A 341 0.69 4.06 19.88
CA LYS A 341 -0.23 3.37 20.79
C LYS A 341 -1.66 3.32 20.25
N ILE A 342 -2.18 4.43 19.72
CA ILE A 342 -3.53 4.46 19.13
C ILE A 342 -3.59 3.56 17.90
N THR A 343 -2.56 3.64 17.04
CA THR A 343 -2.44 2.81 15.84
C THR A 343 -2.39 1.32 16.20
N GLU A 344 -1.58 0.95 17.20
CA GLU A 344 -1.53 -0.41 17.74
C GLU A 344 -2.88 -0.84 18.29
N SER A 345 -3.54 0.02 19.05
CA SER A 345 -4.83 -0.28 19.68
C SER A 345 -5.92 -0.54 18.67
N ILE A 346 -6.09 0.35 17.69
CA ILE A 346 -7.12 0.17 16.66
C ILE A 346 -6.79 -1.00 15.73
N LEU A 347 -5.51 -1.17 15.37
CA LEU A 347 -5.12 -2.21 14.43
C LEU A 347 -5.24 -3.61 15.06
N THR A 348 -4.80 -3.80 16.30
CA THR A 348 -4.76 -5.13 16.94
C THR A 348 -6.04 -5.51 17.68
N THR A 349 -6.71 -4.55 18.34
CA THR A 349 -7.92 -4.82 19.13
C THR A 349 -9.17 -4.90 18.25
N PHE A 350 -9.12 -4.33 17.04
CA PHE A 350 -10.28 -4.24 16.17
C PHE A 350 -10.01 -4.73 14.74
N ILE A 351 -9.19 -4.01 13.98
CA ILE A 351 -9.07 -4.26 12.53
C ILE A 351 -8.54 -5.66 12.22
N LEU A 352 -7.57 -6.14 12.99
CA LEU A 352 -6.98 -7.48 12.89
C LEU A 352 -7.51 -8.45 13.94
N LYS A 353 -8.61 -8.13 14.63
CA LYS A 353 -9.21 -9.04 15.60
C LYS A 353 -9.63 -10.33 14.88
N GLY A 354 -9.30 -11.50 15.43
CA GLY A 354 -9.53 -12.81 14.78
C GLY A 354 -8.48 -13.22 13.74
N VAL A 355 -7.66 -12.28 13.26
CA VAL A 355 -6.63 -12.56 12.25
C VAL A 355 -5.41 -13.23 12.88
N GLN A 356 -4.86 -14.22 12.20
CA GLN A 356 -3.61 -14.87 12.57
C GLN A 356 -2.43 -14.29 11.78
N LEU A 357 -1.36 -13.90 12.47
CA LEU A 357 -0.15 -13.33 11.87
C LEU A 357 1.09 -13.61 12.72
N PRO A 358 2.27 -13.75 12.10
CA PRO A 358 3.53 -13.67 12.82
C PRO A 358 3.69 -12.31 13.49
N GLY A 359 4.17 -12.27 14.75
CA GLY A 359 4.32 -11.02 15.50
C GLY A 359 5.19 -9.96 14.81
N VAL A 360 6.21 -10.39 14.07
CA VAL A 360 7.06 -9.49 13.27
C VAL A 360 6.28 -8.83 12.13
N PHE A 361 5.31 -9.53 11.53
CA PHE A 361 4.45 -8.96 10.50
C PHE A 361 3.49 -7.96 11.12
N VAL A 362 2.88 -8.27 12.26
CA VAL A 362 2.03 -7.32 13.01
C VAL A 362 2.80 -6.03 13.28
N GLU A 363 4.05 -6.11 13.75
CA GLU A 363 4.89 -4.95 14.02
C GLU A 363 5.26 -4.18 12.74
N ALA A 364 5.46 -4.87 11.61
CA ALA A 364 5.66 -4.22 10.32
C ALA A 364 4.40 -3.51 9.82
N LEU A 365 3.20 -4.07 10.05
CA LEU A 365 1.92 -3.42 9.74
C LEU A 365 1.75 -2.17 10.59
N LYS A 366 1.92 -2.27 11.92
CA LYS A 366 1.87 -1.11 12.85
C LYS A 366 2.78 0.02 12.39
N ASN A 367 4.04 -0.29 12.10
CA ASN A 367 5.03 0.68 11.66
C ASN A 367 4.70 1.28 10.27
N THR A 368 4.10 0.51 9.37
CA THR A 368 3.66 1.03 8.07
C THR A 368 2.46 1.96 8.22
N THR A 369 1.47 1.59 9.03
CA THR A 369 0.28 2.40 9.34
C THR A 369 0.68 3.74 9.98
N ILE A 370 1.54 3.73 11.00
CA ILE A 370 2.01 4.97 11.63
C ILE A 370 2.81 5.84 10.66
N SER A 371 3.59 5.26 9.72
CA SER A 371 4.30 6.06 8.72
C SER A 371 3.34 6.88 7.84
N ILE A 372 2.15 6.35 7.54
CA ILE A 372 1.11 7.04 6.76
C ILE A 372 0.51 8.17 7.63
N ILE A 373 0.14 7.86 8.87
CA ILE A 373 -0.47 8.81 9.82
C ILE A 373 0.47 9.99 10.07
N LEU A 374 1.75 9.75 10.40
CA LEU A 374 2.73 10.81 10.63
C LEU A 374 2.87 11.72 9.40
N LYS A 375 2.87 11.13 8.21
CA LYS A 375 3.00 11.87 6.97
C LYS A 375 1.76 12.74 6.70
N ARG A 376 0.55 12.26 7.00
CA ARG A 376 -0.70 13.03 6.86
C ARG A 376 -0.86 14.14 7.90
N LEU A 377 -0.35 13.93 9.11
CA LEU A 377 -0.42 14.90 10.21
C LEU A 377 0.79 15.84 10.26
N ASP A 378 1.64 15.82 9.24
CA ASP A 378 2.88 16.61 9.13
C ASP A 378 3.83 16.47 10.33
N ILE A 379 3.86 15.28 10.95
CA ILE A 379 4.81 14.95 12.01
C ILE A 379 6.04 14.27 11.39
N PRO A 380 7.27 14.78 11.62
CA PRO A 380 8.46 14.14 11.11
C PRO A 380 8.62 12.75 11.75
N GLY A 381 9.14 11.79 10.98
CA GLY A 381 9.40 10.42 11.50
C GLY A 381 9.04 9.31 10.53
N GLY A 382 8.19 9.57 9.53
CA GLY A 382 7.80 8.53 8.55
C GLY A 382 8.98 7.85 7.85
N GLU A 383 10.02 8.60 7.46
CA GLU A 383 11.23 7.99 6.90
C GLU A 383 11.96 7.10 7.92
N ALA A 384 12.12 7.58 9.15
CA ALA A 384 12.78 6.83 10.21
C ALA A 384 12.06 5.50 10.48
N ILE A 385 10.73 5.51 10.49
CA ILE A 385 9.92 4.31 10.66
C ILE A 385 10.09 3.34 9.49
N ARG A 386 10.16 3.81 8.23
CA ARG A 386 10.46 2.93 7.09
C ARG A 386 11.82 2.23 7.23
N TYR A 387 12.80 2.91 7.82
CA TYR A 387 14.11 2.31 8.16
C TYR A 387 13.98 1.21 9.21
N ILE A 388 13.22 1.46 10.28
CA ILE A 388 12.89 0.50 11.32
C ILE A 388 12.20 -0.72 10.72
N THR A 389 11.12 -0.54 9.96
CA THR A 389 10.36 -1.62 9.33
C THR A 389 11.19 -2.41 8.32
N GLY A 390 11.96 -1.73 7.46
CA GLY A 390 12.78 -2.38 6.46
C GLY A 390 13.89 -3.23 7.09
N GLY A 391 14.48 -2.76 8.18
CA GLY A 391 15.44 -3.55 8.96
C GLY A 391 14.79 -4.71 9.72
N LEU A 392 13.60 -4.51 10.29
CA LEU A 392 12.81 -5.56 10.94
C LEU A 392 12.49 -6.70 9.97
N LEU A 393 11.98 -6.38 8.78
CA LEU A 393 11.61 -7.40 7.79
C LEU A 393 12.82 -8.18 7.24
N ARG A 394 14.04 -7.61 7.28
CA ARG A 394 15.26 -8.38 6.94
C ARG A 394 15.51 -9.54 7.89
N THR A 395 15.15 -9.39 9.17
CA THR A 395 15.36 -10.44 10.18
C THR A 395 14.50 -11.68 9.92
N VAL A 396 13.40 -11.50 9.19
CA VAL A 396 12.44 -12.54 8.82
C VAL A 396 12.31 -12.69 7.31
N LYS A 397 13.40 -12.43 6.59
CA LYS A 397 13.44 -12.51 5.12
C LYS A 397 12.84 -13.82 4.60
N ASP A 398 13.13 -14.93 5.29
CA ASP A 398 12.70 -16.28 4.92
C ASP A 398 11.17 -16.48 5.01
N LEU A 399 10.45 -15.59 5.72
CA LEU A 399 8.99 -15.60 5.81
C LEU A 399 8.32 -14.73 4.74
N LEU A 400 9.06 -13.89 4.02
CA LEU A 400 8.46 -12.97 3.07
C LEU A 400 8.03 -13.70 1.79
N PRO A 401 6.89 -13.31 1.18
CA PRO A 401 6.47 -13.90 -0.09
C PRO A 401 7.51 -13.64 -1.17
N ALA A 402 7.66 -14.60 -2.06
CA ALA A 402 8.69 -14.55 -3.07
C ALA A 402 8.23 -13.76 -4.31
N VAL A 403 8.09 -12.45 -4.10
CA VAL A 403 7.63 -11.48 -5.09
C VAL A 403 8.82 -10.73 -5.66
N PHE A 404 8.79 -10.45 -6.96
CA PHE A 404 9.82 -9.66 -7.61
C PHE A 404 9.24 -8.60 -8.54
N ASN A 405 10.00 -7.52 -8.68
CA ASN A 405 9.64 -6.46 -9.60
C ASN A 405 10.22 -6.69 -11.00
N ASN A 406 9.80 -5.82 -11.91
CA ASN A 406 10.19 -5.78 -13.31
C ASN A 406 11.71 -5.56 -13.53
N THR A 407 12.47 -5.17 -12.52
CA THR A 407 13.93 -4.98 -12.58
C THR A 407 14.73 -6.11 -11.92
N GLY A 408 14.05 -7.14 -11.42
CA GLY A 408 14.66 -8.26 -10.70
C GLY A 408 15.02 -7.98 -9.24
N MET A 409 14.51 -6.89 -8.66
CA MET A 409 14.66 -6.58 -7.24
C MET A 409 13.65 -7.40 -6.44
N PHE A 410 14.09 -7.98 -5.33
CA PHE A 410 13.18 -8.64 -4.39
C PHE A 410 12.14 -7.65 -3.86
N ALA A 411 10.89 -8.06 -3.91
CA ALA A 411 9.72 -7.27 -3.58
C ALA A 411 8.84 -7.99 -2.54
N GLY A 412 9.40 -8.90 -1.74
CA GLY A 412 8.63 -9.61 -0.71
C GLY A 412 8.11 -8.71 0.42
N ALA A 413 8.88 -7.70 0.84
CA ALA A 413 8.39 -6.71 1.80
C ALA A 413 7.24 -5.87 1.21
N TRP A 414 7.33 -5.54 -0.09
CA TRP A 414 6.22 -4.94 -0.83
C TRP A 414 5.00 -5.87 -0.86
N GLY A 415 5.18 -7.14 -1.23
CA GLY A 415 4.10 -8.12 -1.35
C GLY A 415 3.37 -8.38 -0.05
N LEU A 416 4.10 -8.50 1.07
CA LEU A 416 3.51 -8.63 2.41
C LEU A 416 2.63 -7.41 2.77
N LEU A 417 3.21 -6.21 2.67
CA LEU A 417 2.53 -5.00 3.11
C LEU A 417 1.33 -4.66 2.21
N THR A 418 1.43 -4.94 0.91
CA THR A 418 0.33 -4.68 -0.03
C THR A 418 -0.77 -5.74 0.07
N ALA A 419 -0.44 -7.00 0.40
CA ALA A 419 -1.45 -8.02 0.75
C ALA A 419 -2.30 -7.61 1.97
N CYS A 420 -1.71 -6.85 2.90
CA CYS A 420 -2.36 -6.35 4.11
C CYS A 420 -2.87 -4.91 3.97
N ALA A 421 -2.88 -4.35 2.76
CA ALA A 421 -3.20 -2.94 2.53
C ALA A 421 -4.58 -2.51 3.06
N PRO A 422 -5.67 -3.30 2.92
CA PRO A 422 -6.98 -2.92 3.46
C PRO A 422 -6.95 -2.65 4.97
N TYR A 423 -6.25 -3.49 5.74
CA TYR A 423 -6.13 -3.33 7.19
C TYR A 423 -5.29 -2.11 7.58
N ILE A 424 -4.16 -1.90 6.89
CA ILE A 424 -3.29 -0.74 7.09
C ILE A 424 -4.06 0.55 6.81
N LEU A 425 -4.79 0.59 5.68
CA LEU A 425 -5.55 1.76 5.24
C LEU A 425 -6.71 2.04 6.19
N ALA A 426 -7.52 1.04 6.53
CA ALA A 426 -8.65 1.21 7.46
C ALA A 426 -8.18 1.78 8.80
N ALA A 427 -7.12 1.21 9.39
CA ALA A 427 -6.54 1.71 10.63
C ALA A 427 -5.98 3.14 10.48
N ALA A 428 -5.21 3.42 9.41
CA ALA A 428 -4.63 4.74 9.18
C ALA A 428 -5.71 5.82 9.04
N ILE A 429 -6.73 5.56 8.22
CA ILE A 429 -7.82 6.51 7.94
C ILE A 429 -8.59 6.79 9.24
N LEU A 430 -9.02 5.75 9.98
CA LEU A 430 -9.74 5.92 11.25
C LEU A 430 -8.97 6.78 12.26
N VAL A 431 -7.64 6.57 12.39
CA VAL A 431 -6.82 7.39 13.30
C VAL A 431 -6.68 8.82 12.80
N ILE A 432 -6.45 9.02 11.50
CA ILE A 432 -6.33 10.35 10.89
C ILE A 432 -7.62 11.15 11.11
N ILE A 433 -8.77 10.58 10.76
CA ILE A 433 -10.06 11.26 10.89
C ILE A 433 -10.41 11.51 12.36
N ALA A 434 -10.14 10.57 13.28
CA ALA A 434 -10.37 10.77 14.70
C ALA A 434 -9.57 11.97 15.25
N ILE A 435 -8.29 12.08 14.89
CA ILE A 435 -7.44 13.18 15.33
C ILE A 435 -7.88 14.50 14.69
N LYS A 436 -8.22 14.51 13.40
CA LYS A 436 -8.72 15.71 12.72
C LYS A 436 -10.04 16.18 13.32
N MET A 437 -10.94 15.26 13.64
CA MET A 437 -12.19 15.55 14.32
C MET A 437 -11.90 16.19 15.68
N ALA A 438 -11.07 15.58 16.52
CA ALA A 438 -10.74 16.12 17.83
C ALA A 438 -10.10 17.52 17.75
N LYS A 439 -9.24 17.76 16.74
CA LYS A 439 -8.64 19.09 16.50
C LYS A 439 -9.64 20.16 16.08
N ARG A 440 -10.66 19.81 15.29
CA ARG A 440 -11.71 20.75 14.84
C ARG A 440 -12.75 20.99 15.92
N ASN A 441 -13.06 19.93 16.66
CA ASN A 441 -14.08 19.89 17.67
C ASN A 441 -13.45 20.20 19.04
N GLN A 442 -12.82 21.36 19.24
CA GLN A 442 -12.17 21.67 20.54
C GLN A 442 -13.20 22.06 21.60
N LEU A 443 -12.93 21.73 22.85
CA LEU A 443 -13.78 22.19 23.95
C LEU A 443 -13.76 23.72 24.10
N GLY A 444 -14.95 24.29 24.17
CA GLY A 444 -15.20 25.70 24.44
C GLY A 444 -14.84 26.14 25.87
N ASP A 445 -15.05 27.41 26.17
CA ASP A 445 -14.83 28.00 27.50
C ASP A 445 -16.13 28.08 28.32
N PHE A 446 -17.25 27.76 27.69
CA PHE A 446 -18.56 27.68 28.31
C PHE A 446 -19.20 26.33 27.93
N ILE A 447 -19.86 25.69 28.88
CA ILE A 447 -20.53 24.40 28.75
C ILE A 447 -22.00 24.59 29.08
N LEU A 448 -22.85 24.00 28.26
CA LEU A 448 -24.28 23.84 28.45
C LEU A 448 -24.60 22.35 28.44
N ILE A 449 -25.10 21.82 29.55
CA ILE A 449 -25.63 20.46 29.67
C ILE A 449 -27.15 20.50 29.62
N LEU A 450 -27.73 19.59 28.85
CA LEU A 450 -29.17 19.40 28.68
C LEU A 450 -29.55 17.99 29.10
N GLY A 451 -30.39 17.86 30.11
CA GLY A 451 -31.00 16.60 30.53
C GLY A 451 -32.40 16.47 29.95
N LEU A 452 -32.63 15.43 29.15
CA LEU A 452 -33.91 15.14 28.51
C LEU A 452 -34.51 13.85 29.05
N LEU A 453 -35.79 13.93 29.43
CA LEU A 453 -36.63 12.79 29.73
C LEU A 453 -37.68 12.68 28.64
N ALA A 454 -37.89 11.50 28.07
CA ALA A 454 -38.90 11.26 27.04
C ALA A 454 -40.33 11.58 27.55
N SER A 455 -40.52 11.56 28.87
CA SER A 455 -41.77 11.93 29.54
C SER A 455 -41.94 13.44 29.78
N GLN A 456 -40.94 14.27 29.47
CA GLN A 456 -40.96 15.71 29.68
C GLN A 456 -40.76 16.46 28.36
N THR A 457 -41.49 17.56 28.18
CA THR A 457 -41.38 18.42 26.99
C THR A 457 -40.21 19.41 27.07
N GLU A 458 -39.81 19.82 28.28
CA GLU A 458 -38.73 20.78 28.50
C GLU A 458 -37.48 20.08 29.06
N PRO A 459 -36.28 20.40 28.57
CA PRO A 459 -35.04 19.90 29.15
C PRO A 459 -34.74 20.57 30.49
N ASP A 460 -34.11 19.82 31.40
CA ASP A 460 -33.39 20.45 32.51
C ASP A 460 -32.03 20.94 31.99
N ILE A 461 -31.56 22.08 32.50
CA ILE A 461 -30.40 22.77 31.95
C ILE A 461 -29.38 23.06 33.05
N CYS A 462 -28.11 22.82 32.74
CA CYS A 462 -26.99 23.22 33.57
C CYS A 462 -25.97 24.00 32.71
N CYS A 463 -25.49 25.11 33.25
CA CYS A 463 -24.51 25.97 32.58
C CYS A 463 -23.27 26.08 33.44
N ALA A 464 -22.09 25.99 32.83
CA ALA A 464 -20.83 26.20 33.51
C ALA A 464 -19.84 26.96 32.64
N ARG A 465 -18.98 27.73 33.28
CA ARG A 465 -17.79 28.29 32.65
C ARG A 465 -16.61 27.39 32.97
N VAL A 466 -15.82 27.07 31.96
CA VAL A 466 -14.57 26.32 32.11
C VAL A 466 -13.47 27.26 32.57
N ILE A 467 -12.80 26.90 33.66
CA ILE A 467 -11.68 27.68 34.21
C ILE A 467 -10.46 26.76 34.27
N GLY A 468 -9.42 27.08 33.50
CA GLY A 468 -8.20 26.27 33.42
C GLY A 468 -8.17 25.33 32.21
N ASP A 469 -7.32 24.30 32.29
CA ASP A 469 -6.97 23.44 31.16
C ASP A 469 -7.67 22.06 31.18
N GLU A 470 -8.38 21.69 32.25
CA GLU A 470 -8.96 20.34 32.51
C GLU A 470 -10.40 20.17 31.97
N LYS A 471 -10.63 20.71 30.77
CA LYS A 471 -11.98 20.93 30.23
C LYS A 471 -12.89 19.69 30.13
N MET A 472 -12.34 18.50 29.89
CA MET A 472 -13.13 17.25 29.81
C MET A 472 -13.50 16.69 31.19
N GLU A 473 -12.61 16.80 32.16
CA GLU A 473 -12.87 16.38 33.54
C GLU A 473 -13.95 17.26 34.18
N ASP A 474 -13.92 18.56 33.85
CA ASP A 474 -14.96 19.51 34.22
C ASP A 474 -16.34 19.10 33.69
N ILE A 475 -16.44 18.61 32.44
CA ILE A 475 -17.71 18.15 31.85
C ILE A 475 -18.25 16.92 32.60
N GLN A 476 -17.39 15.97 32.92
CA GLN A 476 -17.80 14.76 33.63
C GLN A 476 -18.26 15.08 35.06
N THR A 477 -17.49 15.92 35.76
CA THR A 477 -17.86 16.41 37.10
C THR A 477 -19.17 17.17 37.06
N LEU A 478 -19.37 18.01 36.05
CA LEU A 478 -20.60 18.77 35.85
C LEU A 478 -21.79 17.86 35.55
N LYS A 479 -21.62 16.82 34.74
CA LYS A 479 -22.64 15.80 34.46
C LYS A 479 -23.07 15.10 35.76
N GLU A 480 -22.12 14.62 36.54
CA GLU A 480 -22.38 13.91 37.80
C GLU A 480 -23.07 14.82 38.82
N GLY A 481 -22.61 16.07 38.95
CA GLY A 481 -23.25 17.09 39.77
C GLY A 481 -24.68 17.37 39.31
N PHE A 482 -24.90 17.57 38.01
CA PHE A 482 -26.22 17.82 37.43
C PHE A 482 -27.20 16.68 37.72
N ILE A 483 -26.81 15.42 37.49
CA ILE A 483 -27.66 14.26 37.80
C ILE A 483 -27.96 14.18 39.31
N THR A 484 -26.97 14.47 40.15
CA THR A 484 -27.12 14.43 41.61
C THR A 484 -28.07 15.52 42.10
N GLU A 485 -27.96 16.74 41.58
CA GLU A 485 -28.78 17.88 41.98
C GLU A 485 -30.22 17.76 41.51
N THR A 486 -30.45 17.28 40.29
CA THR A 486 -31.81 17.09 39.77
C THR A 486 -32.45 15.82 40.29
N ASN A 487 -31.64 14.84 40.74
CA ASN A 487 -32.08 13.52 41.19
C ASN A 487 -32.97 12.81 40.16
N LYS A 488 -32.64 12.98 38.87
CA LYS A 488 -33.35 12.42 37.72
C LYS A 488 -32.42 11.49 36.93
N ASN A 489 -32.99 10.39 36.44
CA ASN A 489 -32.32 9.50 35.49
C ASN A 489 -32.76 9.87 34.07
N TYR A 490 -31.99 10.75 33.43
CA TYR A 490 -32.28 11.20 32.07
C TYR A 490 -32.15 10.08 31.04
N ASP A 491 -33.01 10.12 30.02
CA ASP A 491 -32.89 9.25 28.85
C ASP A 491 -31.74 9.71 27.94
N PHE A 492 -31.55 11.04 27.85
CA PHE A 492 -30.47 11.65 27.09
C PHE A 492 -29.84 12.81 27.85
N ILE A 493 -28.52 12.92 27.78
CA ILE A 493 -27.76 14.05 28.31
C ILE A 493 -26.84 14.58 27.20
N TYR A 494 -27.08 15.81 26.76
CA TYR A 494 -26.28 16.46 25.73
C TYR A 494 -25.41 17.56 26.34
N ALA A 495 -24.17 17.68 25.87
CA ALA A 495 -23.26 18.76 26.20
C ALA A 495 -22.93 19.57 24.94
N LEU A 496 -23.25 20.86 24.98
CA LEU A 496 -22.85 21.86 24.00
C LEU A 496 -21.82 22.78 24.65
N THR A 497 -20.66 22.94 24.03
CA THR A 497 -19.63 23.86 24.49
C THR A 497 -19.44 24.97 23.50
N PHE A 498 -19.11 26.16 23.99
CA PHE A 498 -19.07 27.38 23.20
C PHE A 498 -17.71 28.08 23.33
N LYS A 499 -17.21 28.58 22.21
CA LYS A 499 -16.02 29.43 22.13
C LYS A 499 -16.35 30.64 21.28
N ASN A 500 -16.22 31.83 21.85
CA ASN A 500 -16.64 33.09 21.20
C ASN A 500 -18.08 33.01 20.64
N GLU A 501 -19.03 32.55 21.48
CA GLU A 501 -20.47 32.44 21.15
C GLU A 501 -20.85 31.43 20.04
N GLN A 502 -19.86 30.80 19.41
CA GLN A 502 -20.05 29.72 18.46
C GLN A 502 -19.96 28.37 19.16
N ILE A 503 -20.75 27.39 18.69
CA ILE A 503 -20.63 26.01 19.16
C ILE A 503 -19.23 25.53 18.80
N ALA A 504 -18.46 25.17 19.82
CA ALA A 504 -17.10 24.66 19.69
C ALA A 504 -17.09 23.12 19.71
N ARG A 505 -17.94 22.51 20.54
CA ARG A 505 -18.14 21.06 20.58
C ARG A 505 -19.54 20.66 21.04
N SER A 506 -20.09 19.62 20.43
CA SER A 506 -21.36 18.98 20.77
C SER A 506 -21.19 17.49 21.01
N MET A 507 -21.74 16.99 22.12
CA MET A 507 -21.61 15.59 22.54
C MET A 507 -22.88 15.05 23.17
N ASP A 508 -23.16 13.78 22.92
CA ASP A 508 -24.00 12.94 23.76
C ASP A 508 -23.12 12.37 24.86
N ILE A 509 -23.39 12.80 26.08
CA ILE A 509 -22.70 12.38 27.30
C ILE A 509 -23.59 11.50 28.16
N SER A 510 -24.64 10.88 27.63
CA SER A 510 -25.52 9.98 28.38
C SER A 510 -24.76 8.78 28.96
N ASN A 511 -23.86 8.23 28.15
CA ASN A 511 -23.04 7.05 28.48
C ASN A 511 -21.71 7.41 29.17
N GLU A 512 -20.94 6.40 29.57
CA GLU A 512 -19.59 6.55 30.15
C GLU A 512 -18.60 7.16 29.16
N THR A 513 -18.66 6.77 27.88
CA THR A 513 -17.86 7.36 26.81
C THR A 513 -18.72 8.35 26.02
N PRO A 514 -18.34 9.63 25.95
CA PRO A 514 -19.03 10.61 25.12
C PRO A 514 -19.04 10.23 23.64
N VAL A 515 -20.15 10.53 22.96
CA VAL A 515 -20.29 10.37 21.50
C VAL A 515 -20.45 11.74 20.88
N ILE A 516 -19.60 12.09 19.90
CA ILE A 516 -19.70 13.37 19.20
C ILE A 516 -21.02 13.46 18.42
N ILE A 517 -21.70 14.60 18.53
CA ILE A 517 -22.89 14.89 17.75
C ILE A 517 -22.50 15.73 16.53
N PRO A 518 -22.96 15.40 15.32
CA PRO A 518 -22.72 16.21 14.12
C PRO A 518 -23.21 17.65 14.26
N GLU A 519 -22.56 18.57 13.56
CA GLU A 519 -22.83 20.02 13.66
C GLU A 519 -24.29 20.36 13.34
N GLU A 520 -24.90 19.75 12.33
CA GLU A 520 -26.31 19.97 11.96
C GLU A 520 -27.27 19.65 13.12
N ALA A 521 -27.02 18.52 13.80
CA ALA A 521 -27.81 18.13 14.96
C ALA A 521 -27.55 19.07 16.15
N ALA A 522 -26.31 19.53 16.35
CA ALA A 522 -25.98 20.50 17.38
C ALA A 522 -26.66 21.86 17.16
N ILE A 523 -26.72 22.33 15.91
CA ILE A 523 -27.47 23.54 15.51
C ILE A 523 -28.95 23.35 15.80
N THR A 524 -29.53 22.22 15.42
CA THR A 524 -30.94 21.88 15.71
C THR A 524 -31.23 21.93 17.22
N ILE A 525 -30.35 21.36 18.04
CA ILE A 525 -30.49 21.40 19.51
C ILE A 525 -30.41 22.86 20.01
N LYS A 526 -29.45 23.65 19.52
CA LYS A 526 -29.30 25.07 19.89
C LYS A 526 -30.53 25.90 19.51
N GLU A 527 -31.05 25.75 18.30
CA GLU A 527 -32.26 26.45 17.85
C GLU A 527 -33.49 26.08 18.69
N GLY A 528 -33.62 24.80 19.06
CA GLY A 528 -34.66 24.34 19.99
C GLY A 528 -34.57 25.03 21.36
N LEU A 529 -33.35 25.26 21.86
CA LEU A 529 -33.16 25.95 23.13
C LEU A 529 -33.55 27.42 23.07
N SER A 530 -33.20 28.11 21.98
CA SER A 530 -33.58 29.52 21.75
C SER A 530 -35.10 29.73 21.63
N SER A 531 -35.88 28.66 21.49
CA SER A 531 -37.35 28.71 21.48
C SER A 531 -37.99 28.58 22.86
N LEU A 532 -37.22 28.24 23.91
CA LEU A 532 -37.68 28.21 25.29
C LEU A 532 -37.81 29.65 25.82
N GLU A 533 -38.96 30.01 26.39
CA GLU A 533 -39.38 31.38 26.78
C GLU A 533 -38.43 32.13 27.76
N TYR A 534 -37.35 31.52 28.22
CA TYR A 534 -36.49 32.01 29.31
C TYR A 534 -34.98 32.04 29.01
N MET A 535 -34.56 31.82 27.76
CA MET A 535 -33.13 31.80 27.40
C MET A 535 -32.80 32.63 26.14
N ASP A 536 -32.68 33.95 26.31
CA ASP A 536 -31.97 34.79 25.34
C ASP A 536 -30.46 34.54 25.50
N PHE A 537 -29.89 33.70 24.62
CA PHE A 537 -28.44 33.42 24.52
C PHE A 537 -27.74 34.35 23.52
#